data_AF-A0AAE0VFV7-F1
#
_entry.id   AF-A0AAE0VFV7-F1
#
_cell.length_a   1.000
_cell.length_b   1.000
_cell.length_c   1.000
_cell.angle_alpha   90.00
_cell.angle_beta   90.00
_cell.angle_gamma   90.00
#
_symmetry.space_group_name_H-M   'P 1'
#
loop_
_entity.id
_entity.type
_entity.pdbx_description
1 polymer ?
#
loop_
_entity_poly.entity_id
_entity_poly.type
_entity_poly.pdbx_seq_one_letter_code
_entity_poly.pdbx_strand_id
1 'polypeptide(L)'
;MFSQPVLYWCSRNMSFWSNVSFNLAVLINVLVAFFYPLESVSDSHLEPSVSLLLWGGVLGSLVFVLLWPSPNAVRVLVISSVLRLGFSLGLHHMLSLLGAFNVCNKIVFLLSFVGNRGTFTRGYRAMVMDREFLFHLLYLLICTLGLCGHVFFYSLLLFDLVNREETLLNVIKSVTRNGRSIVLTAVLGLILVYLFSIVGYIFFKDDFILEVDHISNSTLEEGVNQASSFLSEASCVLENGTCLSVGEDEADFERACDSLWMCMITVLSHGLRSGGGVGDVLRKPSKEEPLFAARVIYDLLFFFLVIIIVLNLIFGVIIDTFADLRSEKQRKEEVLKTTCFICGLERDKFDNKTVTFEEHIKEEHNLWHYLYFIVLVRVKDSTEYTGPESYVAQMIKEHNLDWFPRMRAMSLVSSDSEGEQNELRSLQDKLECTMRLVTNLTNQLTELKEQMTEQRKHKQRIGLLGNPAHLNINPQQPA
;
A
#
# COMPACT_ATOMS: atom_id res chain seq x y z
N MET A 1 10.51 -10.62 29.93
CA MET A 1 11.40 -11.06 28.83
C MET A 1 12.87 -10.76 29.11
N PHE A 2 13.22 -9.60 29.70
CA PHE A 2 14.62 -9.26 30.09
C PHE A 2 15.28 -10.24 31.07
N SER A 3 14.50 -10.96 31.88
CA SER A 3 15.01 -11.97 32.83
C SER A 3 15.46 -13.28 32.16
N GLN A 4 15.17 -13.49 30.88
CA GLN A 4 15.52 -14.71 30.13
C GLN A 4 16.48 -14.36 28.98
N PRO A 5 17.80 -14.59 29.13
CA PRO A 5 18.82 -14.11 28.20
C PRO A 5 18.68 -14.72 26.79
N VAL A 6 18.22 -15.97 26.69
CA VAL A 6 18.04 -16.67 25.40
C VAL A 6 16.91 -16.04 24.59
N LEU A 7 15.73 -15.84 25.19
CA LEU A 7 14.60 -15.21 24.51
C LEU A 7 14.92 -13.77 24.14
N TYR A 8 15.62 -13.04 25.01
CA TYR A 8 16.06 -11.68 24.72
C TYR A 8 17.00 -11.63 23.50
N TRP A 9 17.99 -12.54 23.42
CA TRP A 9 18.89 -12.61 22.27
C TRP A 9 18.15 -12.93 20.96
N CYS A 10 17.24 -13.92 20.99
CA CYS A 10 16.40 -14.24 19.85
C CYS A 10 15.52 -13.05 19.41
N SER A 11 14.90 -12.36 20.37
CA SER A 11 14.02 -11.21 20.14
C SER A 11 14.77 -10.00 19.58
N ARG A 12 15.98 -9.73 20.08
CA ARG A 12 16.80 -8.59 19.67
C ARG A 12 17.23 -8.70 18.21
N ASN A 13 17.47 -9.92 17.74
CA ASN A 13 17.99 -10.19 16.40
C ASN A 13 16.88 -10.51 15.38
N MET A 14 15.66 -9.99 15.55
CA MET A 14 14.50 -10.27 14.69
C MET A 14 14.79 -10.05 13.19
N SER A 15 15.42 -8.92 12.83
CA SER A 15 15.77 -8.59 11.44
C SER A 15 16.78 -9.57 10.84
N PHE A 16 17.73 -10.06 11.63
CA PHE A 16 18.71 -11.05 11.20
C PHE A 16 18.05 -12.37 10.83
N TRP A 17 17.17 -12.90 11.68
CA TRP A 17 16.45 -14.16 11.40
C TRP A 17 15.56 -14.06 10.16
N SER A 18 14.94 -12.90 9.96
CA SER A 18 14.17 -12.59 8.75
C SER A 18 15.05 -12.63 7.50
N ASN A 19 16.22 -11.98 7.53
CA ASN A 19 17.17 -11.97 6.41
C ASN A 19 17.69 -13.37 6.09
N VAL A 20 18.01 -14.17 7.11
CA VAL A 20 18.46 -15.56 6.93
C VAL A 20 17.38 -16.40 6.25
N SER A 21 16.11 -16.29 6.69
CA SER A 21 15.01 -17.05 6.09
C SER A 21 14.81 -16.72 4.61
N PHE A 22 14.84 -15.43 4.27
CA PHE A 22 14.70 -14.97 2.90
C PHE A 22 15.86 -15.43 2.01
N ASN A 23 17.11 -15.27 2.48
CA ASN A 23 18.28 -15.68 1.72
C ASN A 23 18.33 -17.20 1.50
N LEU A 24 17.91 -18.00 2.49
CA LEU A 24 17.78 -19.45 2.33
C LEU A 24 16.71 -19.81 1.30
N ALA A 25 15.55 -19.14 1.32
CA ALA A 25 14.50 -19.37 0.33
C ALA A 25 14.98 -19.03 -1.09
N VAL A 26 15.70 -17.93 -1.29
CA VAL A 26 16.31 -17.58 -2.58
C VAL A 26 17.32 -18.63 -2.99
N LEU A 27 18.22 -19.05 -2.09
CA LEU A 27 19.23 -20.07 -2.37
C LEU A 27 18.59 -21.41 -2.79
N ILE A 28 17.58 -21.88 -2.07
CA ILE A 28 16.85 -23.12 -2.39
C ILE A 28 16.23 -23.00 -3.79
N ASN A 29 15.52 -21.92 -4.09
CA ASN A 29 14.88 -21.74 -5.40
C ASN A 29 15.89 -21.64 -6.55
N VAL A 30 17.03 -20.97 -6.34
CA VAL A 30 18.11 -20.92 -7.33
C VAL A 30 18.67 -22.31 -7.59
N LEU A 31 18.92 -23.11 -6.53
CA LEU A 31 19.37 -24.50 -6.69
C LEU A 31 18.35 -25.36 -7.45
N VAL A 32 17.06 -25.20 -7.15
CA VAL A 32 15.99 -25.93 -7.84
C VAL A 32 15.90 -25.53 -9.30
N ALA A 33 16.06 -24.24 -9.63
CA ALA A 33 16.02 -23.76 -11.01
C ALA A 33 17.16 -24.32 -11.87
N PHE A 34 18.36 -24.51 -11.31
CA PHE A 34 19.52 -25.00 -12.06
C PHE A 34 19.57 -26.52 -12.20
N PHE A 35 19.05 -27.27 -11.23
CA PHE A 35 19.29 -28.71 -11.11
C PHE A 35 18.02 -29.58 -11.14
N TYR A 36 16.86 -29.01 -11.45
CA TYR A 36 15.63 -29.78 -11.71
C TYR A 36 15.62 -30.30 -13.16
N PRO A 37 15.16 -31.54 -13.44
CA PRO A 37 14.56 -32.53 -12.54
C PRO A 37 15.58 -33.25 -11.65
N LEU A 38 15.21 -33.47 -10.39
CA LEU A 38 16.12 -33.98 -9.34
C LEU A 38 16.40 -35.50 -9.45
N GLU A 39 15.62 -36.23 -10.26
CA GLU A 39 15.68 -37.70 -10.38
C GLU A 39 16.86 -38.21 -11.23
N SER A 40 17.40 -37.38 -12.13
CA SER A 40 18.55 -37.75 -12.97
C SER A 40 19.90 -37.71 -12.24
N VAL A 41 19.92 -37.19 -11.00
CA VAL A 41 21.13 -36.98 -10.19
C VAL A 41 21.27 -38.02 -9.07
N SER A 42 20.30 -38.93 -8.91
CA SER A 42 20.27 -39.91 -7.82
C SER A 42 21.25 -41.07 -7.98
N ASP A 43 21.59 -41.49 -9.22
CA ASP A 43 22.20 -42.81 -9.43
C ASP A 43 23.65 -42.82 -9.96
N SER A 44 24.28 -41.68 -10.23
CA SER A 44 25.71 -41.69 -10.53
C SER A 44 26.29 -40.30 -10.44
N HIS A 45 27.42 -40.18 -9.76
CA HIS A 45 28.40 -39.09 -9.79
C HIS A 45 27.92 -37.75 -10.36
N LEU A 46 27.97 -36.68 -9.56
CA LEU A 46 27.87 -35.30 -10.06
C LEU A 46 28.49 -35.20 -11.44
N GLU A 47 27.71 -34.73 -12.42
CA GLU A 47 28.15 -34.56 -13.78
C GLU A 47 29.57 -33.97 -13.78
N PRO A 48 30.56 -34.60 -14.44
CA PRO A 48 31.97 -34.22 -14.28
C PRO A 48 32.23 -32.73 -14.47
N SER A 49 31.44 -32.09 -15.32
CA SER A 49 31.36 -30.63 -15.54
C SER A 49 31.02 -29.84 -14.27
N VAL A 50 29.94 -30.21 -13.57
CA VAL A 50 29.49 -29.55 -12.33
C VAL A 50 30.47 -29.81 -11.18
N SER A 51 30.99 -31.03 -11.08
CA SER A 51 32.01 -31.37 -10.09
C SER A 51 33.31 -30.58 -10.30
N LEU A 52 33.75 -30.43 -11.56
CA LEU A 52 34.91 -29.62 -11.94
C LEU A 52 34.67 -28.13 -11.67
N LEU A 53 33.47 -27.62 -11.95
CA LEU A 53 33.09 -26.23 -11.67
C LEU A 53 33.11 -25.93 -10.17
N LEU A 54 32.56 -26.83 -9.33
CA LEU A 54 32.57 -26.65 -7.87
C LEU A 54 33.99 -26.74 -7.30
N TRP A 55 34.83 -27.65 -7.81
CA TRP A 55 36.25 -27.70 -7.44
C TRP A 55 37.01 -26.46 -7.92
N GLY A 56 36.74 -25.97 -9.13
CA GLY A 56 37.28 -24.72 -9.65
C GLY A 56 36.87 -23.52 -8.81
N GLY A 57 35.63 -23.50 -8.31
CA GLY A 57 35.13 -22.49 -7.38
C GLY A 57 35.84 -22.51 -6.03
N VAL A 58 36.04 -23.69 -5.43
CA VAL A 58 36.80 -23.84 -4.17
C VAL A 58 38.25 -23.41 -4.37
N LEU A 59 38.92 -23.90 -5.41
CA LEU A 59 40.31 -23.56 -5.72
C LEU A 59 40.48 -22.08 -6.06
N GLY A 60 39.58 -21.50 -6.85
CA GLY A 60 39.57 -20.08 -7.18
C GLY A 60 39.35 -19.20 -5.95
N SER A 61 38.43 -19.59 -5.06
CA SER A 61 38.20 -18.88 -3.79
C SER A 61 39.40 -19.00 -2.83
N LEU A 62 40.12 -20.12 -2.84
CA LEU A 62 41.34 -20.32 -2.06
C LEU A 62 42.47 -19.42 -2.58
N VAL A 63 42.67 -19.37 -3.90
CA VAL A 63 43.65 -18.47 -4.53
C VAL A 63 43.32 -17.01 -4.25
N PHE A 64 42.03 -16.63 -4.31
CA PHE A 64 41.59 -15.27 -4.00
C PHE A 64 41.86 -14.87 -2.53
N VAL A 65 41.66 -15.78 -1.57
CA VAL A 65 42.02 -15.55 -0.15
C VAL A 65 43.53 -15.37 0.04
N LEU A 66 44.34 -16.14 -0.68
CA LEU A 66 45.80 -16.05 -0.59
C LEU A 66 46.36 -14.77 -1.22
N LEU A 67 45.74 -14.28 -2.30
CA LEU A 67 46.14 -13.03 -2.97
C LEU A 67 45.63 -11.78 -2.24
N TRP A 68 44.42 -11.82 -1.70
CA TRP A 68 43.80 -10.70 -0.97
C TRP A 68 43.07 -11.20 0.28
N PRO A 69 43.75 -11.26 1.43
CA PRO A 69 43.17 -11.71 2.69
C PRO A 69 42.18 -10.66 3.23
N SER A 70 40.95 -10.74 2.73
CA SER A 70 39.82 -9.92 3.15
C SER A 70 38.77 -10.79 3.85
N PRO A 71 37.99 -10.23 4.81
CA PRO A 71 36.92 -10.97 5.48
C PRO A 71 35.85 -11.48 4.49
N ASN A 72 35.68 -10.80 3.35
CA ASN A 72 34.78 -11.23 2.29
C ASN A 72 35.34 -12.45 1.53
N ALA A 73 36.65 -12.49 1.26
CA ALA A 73 37.28 -13.64 0.62
C ALA A 73 37.12 -14.92 1.46
N VAL A 74 37.31 -14.83 2.78
CA VAL A 74 37.13 -15.96 3.70
C VAL A 74 35.68 -16.45 3.69
N ARG A 75 34.69 -15.55 3.65
CA ARG A 75 33.27 -15.91 3.54
C ARG A 75 32.98 -16.67 2.24
N VAL A 76 33.53 -16.23 1.12
CA VAL A 76 33.36 -16.90 -0.18
C VAL A 76 33.95 -18.31 -0.17
N LEU A 77 35.12 -18.50 0.44
CA LEU A 77 35.74 -19.83 0.59
C LEU A 77 34.90 -20.77 1.48
N VAL A 78 34.35 -20.26 2.58
CA VAL A 78 33.45 -21.04 3.44
C VAL A 78 32.19 -21.45 2.69
N ILE A 79 31.57 -20.52 1.96
CA ILE A 79 30.35 -20.79 1.17
C ILE A 79 30.63 -21.80 0.06
N SER A 80 31.72 -21.65 -0.71
CA SER A 80 32.08 -22.59 -1.78
C SER A 80 32.38 -24.00 -1.24
N SER A 81 33.03 -24.08 -0.08
CA SER A 81 33.34 -25.35 0.59
C SER A 81 32.09 -26.04 1.15
N VAL A 82 31.18 -25.28 1.79
CA VAL A 82 29.89 -25.81 2.29
C VAL A 82 29.00 -26.25 1.14
N LEU A 83 28.96 -25.48 0.06
CA LEU A 83 28.23 -25.82 -1.15
C LEU A 83 28.76 -27.14 -1.73
N ARG A 84 30.08 -27.26 -1.92
CA ARG A 84 30.71 -28.50 -2.40
C ARG A 84 30.38 -29.71 -1.52
N LEU A 85 30.48 -29.55 -0.21
CA LEU A 85 30.18 -30.62 0.76
C LEU A 85 28.71 -31.04 0.67
N GLY A 86 27.79 -30.08 0.58
CA GLY A 86 26.36 -30.39 0.43
C GLY A 86 26.05 -31.13 -0.87
N PHE A 87 26.66 -30.73 -1.98
CA PHE A 87 26.52 -31.45 -3.25
C PHE A 87 27.09 -32.87 -3.19
N SER A 88 28.17 -33.10 -2.44
CA SER A 88 28.76 -34.44 -2.27
C SER A 88 27.86 -35.43 -1.52
N LEU A 89 26.92 -34.92 -0.70
CA LEU A 89 25.90 -35.70 -0.01
C LEU A 89 24.68 -36.02 -0.90
N GLY A 90 24.63 -35.47 -2.12
CA GLY A 90 23.47 -35.54 -3.00
C GLY A 90 22.59 -34.30 -2.88
N LEU A 91 22.14 -33.79 -4.03
CA LEU A 91 21.36 -32.56 -4.11
C LEU A 91 20.01 -32.66 -3.36
N HIS A 92 19.37 -33.83 -3.41
CA HIS A 92 18.11 -34.06 -2.69
C HIS A 92 18.28 -33.88 -1.17
N HIS A 93 19.32 -34.47 -0.60
CA HIS A 93 19.63 -34.34 0.83
C HIS A 93 20.05 -32.93 1.21
N MET A 94 20.82 -32.26 0.34
CA MET A 94 21.19 -30.85 0.52
C MET A 94 19.96 -29.94 0.59
N LEU A 95 19.02 -30.07 -0.35
CA LEU A 95 17.78 -29.29 -0.37
C LEU A 95 16.92 -29.56 0.86
N SER A 96 16.83 -30.82 1.29
CA SER A 96 16.13 -31.21 2.53
C SER A 96 16.76 -30.57 3.78
N LEU A 97 18.09 -30.58 3.89
CA LEU A 97 18.82 -29.94 5.00
C LEU A 97 18.60 -28.43 5.03
N LEU A 98 18.70 -27.74 3.88
CA LEU A 98 18.45 -26.31 3.77
C LEU A 98 16.99 -25.98 4.10
N GLY A 99 16.04 -26.81 3.66
CA GLY A 99 14.62 -26.70 3.97
C GLY A 99 14.35 -26.83 5.48
N ALA A 100 14.87 -27.87 6.12
CA ALA A 100 14.77 -28.07 7.56
C ALA A 100 15.40 -26.91 8.34
N PHE A 101 16.57 -26.43 7.91
CA PHE A 101 17.19 -25.25 8.52
C PHE A 101 16.33 -23.99 8.37
N ASN A 102 15.68 -23.78 7.21
CA ASN A 102 14.77 -22.66 7.01
C ASN A 102 13.52 -22.76 7.91
N VAL A 103 12.94 -23.95 8.08
CA VAL A 103 11.82 -24.19 9.03
C VAL A 103 12.24 -23.84 10.45
N CYS A 104 13.37 -24.38 10.93
CA CYS A 104 13.91 -24.08 12.26
C CYS A 104 14.15 -22.57 12.46
N ASN A 105 14.79 -21.93 11.47
CA ASN A 105 15.04 -20.50 11.49
C ASN A 105 13.74 -19.68 11.53
N LYS A 106 12.70 -20.09 10.78
CA LYS A 106 11.40 -19.41 10.78
C LYS A 106 10.66 -19.58 12.10
N ILE A 107 10.79 -20.73 12.77
CA ILE A 107 10.24 -20.93 14.12
C ILE A 107 10.91 -19.98 15.11
N VAL A 108 12.24 -19.84 15.06
CA VAL A 108 12.98 -18.88 15.90
C VAL A 108 12.56 -17.44 15.60
N PHE A 109 12.39 -17.08 14.32
CA PHE A 109 11.85 -15.79 13.92
C PHE A 109 10.44 -15.56 14.49
N LEU A 110 9.55 -16.55 14.43
CA LEU A 110 8.18 -16.42 14.91
C LEU A 110 8.16 -16.19 16.44
N LEU A 111 8.98 -16.93 17.19
CA LEU A 111 9.15 -16.72 18.63
C LEU A 111 9.71 -15.32 18.95
N SER A 112 10.68 -14.86 18.16
CA SER A 112 11.25 -13.50 18.25
C SER A 112 10.20 -12.42 17.98
N PHE A 113 9.41 -12.57 16.91
CA PHE A 113 8.33 -11.65 16.54
C PHE A 113 7.27 -11.54 17.63
N VAL A 114 6.78 -12.67 18.11
CA VAL A 114 5.76 -12.75 19.17
C VAL A 114 6.27 -12.14 20.47
N GLY A 115 7.53 -12.40 20.82
CA GLY A 115 8.16 -11.82 22.01
C GLY A 115 8.35 -10.30 21.93
N ASN A 116 8.77 -9.78 20.77
CA ASN A 116 9.04 -8.36 20.58
C ASN A 116 7.76 -7.52 20.51
N ARG A 117 6.72 -8.02 19.83
CA ARG A 117 5.42 -7.33 19.69
C ARG A 117 4.52 -7.50 20.93
N GLY A 118 4.85 -8.42 21.84
CA GLY A 118 4.08 -8.68 23.06
C GLY A 118 2.67 -9.20 22.79
N THR A 119 2.44 -9.88 21.67
CA THR A 119 1.09 -10.31 21.21
C THR A 119 0.40 -11.26 22.19
N PHE A 120 1.17 -11.98 23.02
CA PHE A 120 0.62 -12.82 24.10
C PHE A 120 -0.21 -12.04 25.13
N THR A 121 0.10 -10.77 25.39
CA THR A 121 -0.60 -9.95 26.39
C THR A 121 -2.04 -9.61 25.99
N ARG A 122 -2.36 -9.66 24.69
CA ARG A 122 -3.70 -9.37 24.13
C ARG A 122 -4.62 -10.59 24.07
N GLY A 123 -4.10 -11.78 24.37
CA GLY A 123 -4.84 -13.06 24.31
C GLY A 123 -4.77 -13.76 22.95
N TYR A 124 -5.02 -15.09 22.94
CA TYR A 124 -4.84 -15.95 21.77
C TYR A 124 -5.73 -15.58 20.58
N ARG A 125 -6.99 -15.21 20.83
CA ARG A 125 -7.93 -14.83 19.76
C ARG A 125 -7.49 -13.59 18.99
N ALA A 126 -6.97 -12.59 19.70
CA ALA A 126 -6.46 -11.36 19.07
C ALA A 126 -5.21 -11.64 18.22
N MET A 127 -4.36 -12.57 18.67
CA MET A 127 -3.15 -12.99 17.95
C MET A 127 -3.47 -13.70 16.63
N VAL A 128 -4.45 -14.62 16.60
CA VAL A 128 -4.82 -15.34 15.37
C VAL A 128 -5.53 -14.43 14.37
N MET A 129 -6.18 -13.35 14.82
CA MET A 129 -6.81 -12.36 13.93
C MET A 129 -5.82 -11.34 13.36
N ASP A 130 -4.57 -11.33 13.82
CA ASP A 130 -3.55 -10.40 13.32
C ASP A 130 -3.04 -10.86 11.94
N ARG A 131 -3.21 -10.01 10.93
CA ARG A 131 -2.81 -10.29 9.54
C ARG A 131 -1.30 -10.52 9.42
N GLU A 132 -0.49 -9.80 10.19
CA GLU A 132 0.97 -9.99 10.16
C GLU A 132 1.35 -11.37 10.71
N PHE A 133 0.70 -11.82 11.79
CA PHE A 133 0.97 -13.15 12.35
C PHE A 133 0.53 -14.26 11.39
N LEU A 134 -0.65 -14.15 10.79
CA LEU A 134 -1.16 -15.12 9.81
C LEU A 134 -0.23 -15.24 8.59
N PHE A 135 0.37 -14.15 8.12
CA PHE A 135 1.34 -14.19 7.03
C PHE A 135 2.58 -15.02 7.39
N HIS A 136 3.13 -14.84 8.60
CA HIS A 136 4.28 -15.61 9.05
C HIS A 136 3.95 -17.08 9.31
N LEU A 137 2.73 -17.37 9.77
CA LEU A 137 2.22 -18.73 9.92
C LEU A 137 2.05 -19.42 8.55
N LEU A 138 1.49 -18.73 7.56
CA LEU A 138 1.37 -19.22 6.20
C LEU A 138 2.76 -19.49 5.58
N TYR A 139 3.72 -18.60 5.79
CA TYR A 139 5.10 -18.82 5.35
C TYR A 139 5.69 -20.10 5.97
N LEU A 140 5.48 -20.31 7.27
CA LEU A 140 5.93 -21.53 7.94
C LEU A 140 5.26 -22.77 7.36
N LEU A 141 3.95 -22.71 7.08
CA LEU A 141 3.21 -23.80 6.44
C LEU A 141 3.78 -24.13 5.06
N ILE A 142 4.03 -23.13 4.22
CA ILE A 142 4.61 -23.32 2.88
C ILE A 142 6.02 -23.91 2.99
N CYS A 143 6.85 -23.46 3.94
CA CYS A 143 8.15 -24.07 4.20
C CYS A 143 8.03 -25.56 4.56
N THR A 144 7.07 -25.93 5.41
CA THR A 144 6.85 -27.34 5.79
C THR A 144 6.31 -28.18 4.62
N LEU A 145 5.45 -27.62 3.77
CA LEU A 145 4.97 -28.26 2.54
C LEU A 145 6.08 -28.44 1.51
N GLY A 146 7.03 -27.50 1.43
CA GLY A 146 8.22 -27.62 0.60
C GLY A 146 9.19 -28.72 1.06
N LEU A 147 9.24 -28.99 2.38
CA LEU A 147 10.08 -30.03 2.96
C LEU A 147 9.44 -31.43 2.86
N CYS A 148 8.15 -31.55 3.17
CA CYS A 148 7.45 -32.84 3.25
C CYS A 148 6.66 -33.23 1.99
N GLY A 149 6.28 -32.26 1.16
CA GLY A 149 5.43 -32.45 -0.02
C GLY A 149 6.24 -32.41 -1.31
N HIS A 150 6.41 -31.22 -1.89
CA HIS A 150 7.14 -31.03 -3.15
C HIS A 150 7.99 -29.76 -3.14
N VAL A 151 9.17 -29.83 -3.77
CA VAL A 151 10.17 -28.77 -3.76
C VAL A 151 9.65 -27.45 -4.39
N PHE A 152 8.69 -27.51 -5.30
CA PHE A 152 8.10 -26.32 -5.92
C PHE A 152 7.34 -25.40 -4.94
N PHE A 153 6.91 -25.88 -3.77
CA PHE A 153 6.30 -24.98 -2.77
C PHE A 153 7.29 -23.90 -2.29
N TYR A 154 8.60 -24.12 -2.39
CA TYR A 154 9.60 -23.09 -2.08
C TYR A 154 9.49 -21.86 -2.99
N SER A 155 8.93 -21.98 -4.20
CA SER A 155 8.72 -20.83 -5.12
C SER A 155 7.79 -19.78 -4.53
N LEU A 156 6.78 -20.20 -3.77
CA LEU A 156 5.84 -19.30 -3.12
C LEU A 156 6.49 -18.47 -2.00
N LEU A 157 7.61 -18.93 -1.42
CA LEU A 157 8.34 -18.17 -0.40
C LEU A 157 9.01 -16.92 -0.98
N LEU A 158 9.27 -16.87 -2.30
CA LEU A 158 9.86 -15.71 -2.96
C LEU A 158 8.94 -14.48 -2.92
N PHE A 159 7.61 -14.68 -2.77
CA PHE A 159 6.67 -13.57 -2.59
C PHE A 159 6.94 -12.77 -1.30
N ASP A 160 7.71 -13.29 -0.34
CA ASP A 160 8.16 -12.51 0.82
C ASP A 160 8.97 -11.26 0.40
N LEU A 161 9.62 -11.27 -0.77
CA LEU A 161 10.30 -10.08 -1.34
C LEU A 161 9.40 -8.84 -1.36
N VAL A 162 8.13 -9.02 -1.71
CA VAL A 162 7.13 -7.95 -1.80
C VAL A 162 6.92 -7.26 -0.45
N ASN A 163 6.87 -8.04 0.64
CA ASN A 163 6.61 -7.49 1.98
C ASN A 163 7.87 -6.91 2.62
N ARG A 164 9.05 -7.31 2.16
CA ARG A 164 10.34 -6.80 2.64
C ARG A 164 10.70 -5.45 2.03
N GLU A 165 10.27 -5.20 0.80
CA GLU A 165 10.64 -4.02 0.04
C GLU A 165 9.48 -3.04 -0.07
N GLU A 166 9.59 -1.88 0.59
CA GLU A 166 8.51 -0.88 0.63
C GLU A 166 8.15 -0.36 -0.78
N THR A 167 9.12 -0.28 -1.68
CA THR A 167 8.90 0.18 -3.05
C THR A 167 7.98 -0.76 -3.83
N LEU A 168 8.22 -2.07 -3.76
CA LEU A 168 7.38 -3.10 -4.39
C LEU A 168 5.99 -3.15 -3.76
N LEU A 169 5.92 -3.03 -2.43
CA LEU A 169 4.63 -2.98 -1.73
C LEU A 169 3.79 -1.78 -2.20
N ASN A 170 4.41 -0.63 -2.45
CA ASN A 170 3.72 0.55 -2.97
C ASN A 170 3.21 0.34 -4.41
N VAL A 171 3.94 -0.40 -5.25
CA VAL A 171 3.47 -0.79 -6.58
C VAL A 171 2.25 -1.71 -6.50
N ILE A 172 2.21 -2.67 -5.57
CA ILE A 172 1.01 -3.51 -5.39
C ILE A 172 -0.14 -2.70 -4.79
N LYS A 173 0.16 -1.76 -3.89
CA LYS A 173 -0.85 -0.86 -3.32
C LYS A 173 -1.52 0.02 -4.37
N SER A 174 -0.84 0.45 -5.44
CA SER A 174 -1.48 1.24 -6.50
C SER A 174 -2.59 0.44 -7.19
N VAL A 175 -2.34 -0.83 -7.50
CA VAL A 175 -3.35 -1.72 -8.12
C VAL A 175 -4.47 -2.08 -7.13
N THR A 176 -4.13 -2.37 -5.88
CA THR A 176 -5.11 -2.86 -4.89
C THR A 176 -5.98 -1.77 -4.29
N ARG A 177 -5.52 -0.53 -4.20
CA ARG A 177 -6.28 0.59 -3.59
C ARG A 177 -7.53 0.94 -4.37
N ASN A 178 -7.43 1.10 -5.69
CA ASN A 178 -8.60 1.31 -6.57
C ASN A 178 -8.98 0.02 -7.31
N GLY A 179 -8.75 -1.14 -6.68
CA GLY A 179 -9.04 -2.45 -7.30
C GLY A 179 -10.49 -2.60 -7.76
N ARG A 180 -11.45 -1.96 -7.07
CA ARG A 180 -12.86 -1.94 -7.50
C ARG A 180 -13.03 -1.33 -8.89
N SER A 181 -12.35 -0.23 -9.19
CA SER A 181 -12.43 0.46 -10.48
C SER A 181 -11.79 -0.37 -11.59
N ILE A 182 -10.66 -1.03 -11.30
CA ILE A 182 -9.98 -1.95 -12.22
C ILE A 182 -10.90 -3.15 -12.54
N VAL A 183 -11.49 -3.77 -11.52
CA VAL A 183 -12.42 -4.89 -11.70
C VAL A 183 -13.65 -4.46 -12.51
N LEU A 184 -14.23 -3.28 -12.22
CA LEU A 184 -15.37 -2.77 -12.99
C LEU A 184 -15.00 -2.51 -14.46
N THR A 185 -13.80 -1.99 -14.72
CA THR A 185 -13.28 -1.77 -16.08
C THR A 185 -13.04 -3.09 -16.81
N ALA A 186 -12.49 -4.09 -16.11
CA ALA A 186 -12.32 -5.43 -16.67
C ALA A 186 -13.67 -6.10 -16.99
N VAL A 187 -14.68 -5.92 -16.14
CA VAL A 187 -16.05 -6.38 -16.39
C VAL A 187 -16.66 -5.67 -17.60
N LEU A 188 -16.48 -4.35 -17.73
CA LEU A 188 -16.89 -3.61 -18.93
C LEU A 188 -16.20 -4.15 -20.19
N GLY A 189 -14.90 -4.41 -20.12
CA GLY A 189 -14.13 -5.05 -21.18
C GLY A 189 -14.66 -6.42 -21.57
N LEU A 190 -14.98 -7.26 -20.58
CA LEU A 190 -15.56 -8.59 -20.79
C LEU A 190 -16.94 -8.50 -21.46
N ILE A 191 -17.78 -7.54 -21.05
CA ILE A 191 -19.09 -7.29 -21.68
C ILE A 191 -18.89 -6.88 -23.14
N LEU A 192 -17.95 -5.98 -23.44
CA LEU A 192 -17.66 -5.57 -24.81
C LEU A 192 -17.16 -6.74 -25.64
N VAL A 193 -16.20 -7.51 -25.14
CA VAL A 193 -15.71 -8.73 -25.79
C VAL A 193 -16.86 -9.69 -26.10
N TYR A 194 -17.76 -9.92 -25.13
CA TYR A 194 -18.95 -10.75 -25.32
C TYR A 194 -19.87 -10.24 -26.44
N LEU A 195 -20.13 -8.93 -26.51
CA LEU A 195 -20.93 -8.33 -27.59
C LEU A 195 -20.27 -8.51 -28.96
N PHE A 196 -18.95 -8.30 -29.05
CA PHE A 196 -18.20 -8.56 -30.28
C PHE A 196 -18.22 -10.04 -30.66
N SER A 197 -18.13 -10.95 -29.70
CA SER A 197 -18.24 -12.40 -29.96
C SER A 197 -19.61 -12.82 -30.48
N ILE A 198 -20.71 -12.19 -30.04
CA ILE A 198 -22.05 -12.44 -30.62
C ILE A 198 -22.08 -12.02 -32.09
N VAL A 199 -21.58 -10.82 -32.39
CA VAL A 199 -21.55 -10.29 -33.76
C VAL A 199 -20.64 -11.16 -34.64
N GLY A 200 -19.46 -11.54 -34.14
CA GLY A 200 -18.54 -12.47 -34.80
C GLY A 200 -19.19 -13.84 -35.07
N TYR A 201 -19.91 -14.39 -34.10
CA TYR A 201 -20.60 -15.67 -34.23
C TYR A 201 -21.75 -15.65 -35.26
N ILE A 202 -22.49 -14.54 -35.36
CA ILE A 202 -23.62 -14.44 -36.29
C ILE A 202 -23.15 -14.16 -37.73
N PHE A 203 -22.16 -13.28 -37.91
CA PHE A 203 -21.80 -12.77 -39.24
C PHE A 203 -20.48 -13.32 -39.79
N PHE A 204 -19.53 -13.71 -38.94
CA PHE A 204 -18.15 -14.04 -39.33
C PHE A 204 -17.71 -15.42 -38.80
N LYS A 205 -18.65 -16.31 -38.48
CA LYS A 205 -18.36 -17.62 -37.88
C LYS A 205 -17.31 -18.41 -38.64
N ASP A 206 -17.43 -18.43 -39.97
CA ASP A 206 -16.58 -19.22 -40.86
C ASP A 206 -15.16 -18.64 -41.03
N ASP A 207 -14.93 -17.39 -40.61
CA ASP A 207 -13.62 -16.73 -40.71
C ASP A 207 -12.71 -16.97 -39.49
N PHE A 208 -13.24 -17.58 -38.42
CA PHE A 208 -12.47 -17.99 -37.24
C PHE A 208 -11.76 -19.32 -37.48
N ILE A 209 -10.69 -19.25 -38.25
CA ILE A 209 -9.85 -20.40 -38.59
C ILE A 209 -8.49 -20.19 -37.91
N LEU A 210 -8.12 -21.10 -37.01
CA LEU A 210 -6.83 -21.09 -36.31
C LEU A 210 -5.94 -22.20 -36.86
N GLU A 211 -4.65 -21.90 -36.99
CA GLU A 211 -3.62 -22.89 -37.23
C GLU A 211 -3.34 -23.64 -35.92
N VAL A 212 -3.44 -24.97 -35.93
CA VAL A 212 -3.32 -25.82 -34.74
C VAL A 212 -2.34 -26.94 -35.00
N ASP A 213 -1.41 -27.14 -34.06
CA ASP A 213 -0.55 -28.33 -34.04
C ASP A 213 -1.30 -29.48 -33.35
N HIS A 214 -1.74 -30.49 -34.11
CA HIS A 214 -2.34 -31.68 -33.51
C HIS A 214 -1.29 -32.51 -32.77
N ILE A 215 -1.60 -32.84 -31.52
CA ILE A 215 -0.82 -33.83 -30.77
C ILE A 215 -1.11 -35.20 -31.38
N SER A 216 -0.15 -35.79 -32.09
CA SER A 216 -0.28 -37.14 -32.61
C SER A 216 -0.42 -38.13 -31.44
N ASN A 217 -1.48 -38.93 -31.44
CA ASN A 217 -1.74 -39.97 -30.46
C ASN A 217 -0.81 -41.19 -30.67
N SER A 218 0.50 -40.99 -30.75
CA SER A 218 1.48 -42.08 -30.88
C SER A 218 1.65 -42.90 -29.59
N THR A 219 1.07 -42.48 -28.46
CA THR A 219 1.24 -43.17 -27.16
C THR A 219 0.14 -44.18 -26.79
N LEU A 220 -0.81 -44.47 -27.70
CA LEU A 220 -1.82 -45.53 -27.49
C LEU A 220 -1.65 -46.76 -28.41
N GLU A 221 -0.68 -46.76 -29.32
CA GLU A 221 -0.37 -47.91 -30.21
C GLU A 221 1.05 -48.49 -30.05
N GLU A 222 1.84 -48.08 -29.06
CA GLU A 222 3.16 -48.68 -28.81
C GLU A 222 3.12 -50.08 -28.14
N GLY A 223 1.93 -50.64 -27.91
CA GLY A 223 1.75 -51.95 -27.27
C GLY A 223 1.59 -53.16 -28.21
N VAL A 224 1.42 -52.98 -29.53
CA VAL A 224 1.05 -54.12 -30.42
C VAL A 224 1.98 -54.34 -31.62
N ASN A 225 2.80 -53.36 -32.01
CA ASN A 225 3.59 -53.47 -33.25
C ASN A 225 5.10 -53.71 -33.06
N GLN A 226 5.54 -54.07 -31.84
CA GLN A 226 6.91 -54.52 -31.58
C GLN A 226 7.11 -55.99 -32.01
N ALA A 227 6.75 -56.30 -33.26
CA ALA A 227 7.07 -57.56 -33.93
C ALA A 227 7.22 -57.44 -35.46
N SER A 228 6.96 -56.28 -36.08
CA SER A 228 7.07 -56.11 -37.54
C SER A 228 8.22 -55.21 -38.01
N SER A 229 8.95 -54.53 -37.11
CA SER A 229 10.02 -53.59 -37.50
C SER A 229 11.37 -54.24 -37.81
N PHE A 230 11.47 -55.57 -37.88
CA PHE A 230 12.73 -56.27 -38.18
C PHE A 230 12.91 -56.63 -39.67
N LEU A 231 11.96 -56.32 -40.54
CA LEU A 231 12.11 -56.53 -41.99
C LEU A 231 11.46 -55.39 -42.80
N SER A 232 12.17 -54.27 -42.94
CA SER A 232 12.11 -53.51 -44.19
C SER A 232 13.40 -52.71 -44.36
N GLU A 233 14.39 -53.41 -44.89
CA GLU A 233 15.51 -52.84 -45.63
C GLU A 233 15.02 -51.76 -46.61
N ALA A 234 15.87 -50.76 -46.81
CA ALA A 234 15.66 -49.65 -47.73
C ALA A 234 15.18 -50.13 -49.11
N SER A 235 13.94 -49.77 -49.46
CA SER A 235 13.43 -49.88 -50.83
C SER A 235 13.12 -48.49 -51.36
N CYS A 236 14.14 -47.83 -51.87
CA CYS A 236 13.97 -46.72 -52.79
C CYS A 236 13.67 -47.32 -54.18
N VAL A 237 12.42 -47.22 -54.65
CA VAL A 237 12.09 -47.55 -56.03
C VAL A 237 12.47 -46.37 -56.91
N LEU A 238 13.42 -46.59 -57.81
CA LEU A 238 13.82 -45.66 -58.85
C LEU A 238 12.88 -45.81 -60.05
N GLU A 239 11.95 -44.87 -60.22
CA GLU A 239 11.47 -44.49 -61.55
C GLU A 239 11.38 -42.96 -61.61
N ASN A 240 12.16 -42.37 -62.52
CA ASN A 240 12.25 -40.92 -62.80
C ASN A 240 12.62 -40.00 -61.63
N GLY A 241 13.84 -40.17 -61.12
CA GLY A 241 14.76 -39.03 -60.89
C GLY A 241 14.37 -37.92 -59.91
N THR A 242 13.42 -38.14 -58.99
CA THR A 242 13.15 -37.20 -57.89
C THR A 242 12.78 -37.95 -56.63
N CYS A 243 13.55 -37.78 -55.56
CA CYS A 243 13.15 -38.15 -54.20
C CYS A 243 12.25 -37.03 -53.64
N LEU A 244 10.94 -37.27 -53.63
CA LEU A 244 10.01 -36.42 -52.90
C LEU A 244 9.99 -36.88 -51.45
N SER A 245 10.48 -36.01 -50.56
CA SER A 245 10.18 -36.07 -49.13
C SER A 245 8.69 -35.81 -48.95
N VAL A 246 7.90 -36.87 -48.74
CA VAL A 246 6.53 -36.73 -48.23
C VAL A 246 6.66 -36.53 -46.72
N GLY A 247 6.41 -35.29 -46.33
CA GLY A 247 6.46 -34.78 -44.97
C GLY A 247 6.31 -33.25 -45.05
N GLU A 248 5.34 -32.78 -45.83
CA GLU A 248 4.80 -31.45 -45.63
C GLU A 248 4.00 -31.56 -44.32
N ASP A 249 4.49 -30.91 -43.26
CA ASP A 249 3.69 -30.63 -42.08
C ASP A 249 2.52 -29.74 -42.56
N GLU A 250 1.43 -30.35 -43.03
CA GLU A 250 0.20 -29.62 -43.32
C GLU A 250 -0.28 -29.03 -41.99
N ALA A 251 -0.10 -27.71 -41.84
CA ALA A 251 -0.62 -27.00 -40.71
C ALA A 251 -2.15 -27.12 -40.75
N ASP A 252 -2.69 -27.96 -39.87
CA ASP A 252 -4.11 -28.24 -39.83
C ASP A 252 -4.85 -27.01 -39.29
N PHE A 253 -5.84 -26.57 -40.07
CA PHE A 253 -6.65 -25.41 -39.75
C PHE A 253 -7.95 -25.84 -39.07
N GLU A 254 -8.19 -25.39 -37.84
CA GLU A 254 -9.39 -25.72 -37.06
C GLU A 254 -10.33 -24.52 -36.91
N ARG A 255 -11.65 -24.79 -36.93
CA ARG A 255 -12.70 -23.79 -36.73
C ARG A 255 -12.90 -23.50 -35.24
N ALA A 256 -12.47 -22.32 -34.80
CA ALA A 256 -12.42 -21.96 -33.38
C ALA A 256 -13.70 -21.31 -32.82
N CYS A 257 -14.74 -21.11 -33.64
CA CYS A 257 -15.97 -20.39 -33.28
C CYS A 257 -17.24 -21.22 -33.59
N ASP A 258 -17.25 -22.53 -33.31
CA ASP A 258 -18.45 -23.36 -33.55
C ASP A 258 -19.60 -23.14 -32.56
N SER A 259 -19.27 -22.76 -31.32
CA SER A 259 -20.21 -22.31 -30.30
C SER A 259 -19.90 -20.87 -29.88
N LEU A 260 -20.91 -20.14 -29.41
CA LEU A 260 -20.72 -18.78 -28.90
C LEU A 260 -19.69 -18.73 -27.75
N TRP A 261 -19.67 -19.75 -26.90
CA TRP A 261 -18.70 -19.88 -25.81
C TRP A 261 -17.27 -19.99 -26.33
N MET A 262 -17.01 -20.85 -27.32
CA MET A 262 -15.69 -20.97 -27.93
C MET A 262 -15.30 -19.69 -28.65
N CYS A 263 -16.23 -19.05 -29.35
CA CYS A 263 -15.99 -17.75 -29.97
C CYS A 263 -15.58 -16.67 -28.95
N MET A 264 -16.23 -16.65 -27.78
CA MET A 264 -15.86 -15.74 -26.70
C MET A 264 -14.45 -16.02 -26.16
N ILE A 265 -14.11 -17.29 -25.92
CA ILE A 265 -12.76 -17.68 -25.49
C ILE A 265 -11.71 -17.31 -26.54
N THR A 266 -11.98 -17.57 -27.81
CA THR A 266 -11.08 -17.26 -28.93
C THR A 266 -10.81 -15.76 -29.04
N VAL A 267 -11.86 -14.93 -28.99
CA VAL A 267 -11.72 -13.46 -29.00
C VAL A 267 -11.03 -12.94 -27.73
N LEU A 268 -11.32 -13.52 -26.56
CA LEU A 268 -10.70 -13.11 -25.29
C LEU A 268 -9.20 -13.47 -25.23
N SER A 269 -8.83 -14.67 -25.67
CA SER A 269 -7.46 -15.19 -25.60
C SER A 269 -6.58 -14.64 -26.72
N HIS A 270 -7.00 -14.81 -27.97
CA HIS A 270 -6.21 -14.41 -29.13
C HIS A 270 -6.49 -12.96 -29.52
N GLY A 271 -7.75 -12.52 -29.47
CA GLY A 271 -8.11 -11.15 -29.85
C GLY A 271 -7.55 -10.06 -28.94
N LEU A 272 -7.45 -10.28 -27.62
CA LEU A 272 -6.84 -9.30 -26.70
C LEU A 272 -5.31 -9.34 -26.67
N ARG A 273 -4.72 -10.51 -26.96
CA ARG A 273 -3.26 -10.72 -26.86
C ARG A 273 -2.53 -10.39 -28.16
N SER A 274 -3.18 -10.60 -29.31
CA SER A 274 -2.68 -10.16 -30.61
C SER A 274 -2.72 -8.64 -30.69
N GLY A 275 -1.58 -8.01 -30.93
CA GLY A 275 -1.41 -6.55 -30.83
C GLY A 275 -2.33 -5.72 -31.75
N GLY A 276 -2.82 -6.27 -32.87
CA GLY A 276 -3.78 -5.63 -33.78
C GLY A 276 -5.25 -5.97 -33.51
N GLY A 277 -5.55 -6.74 -32.45
CA GLY A 277 -6.89 -7.12 -32.07
C GLY A 277 -7.38 -8.41 -32.74
N VAL A 278 -8.70 -8.61 -32.76
CA VAL A 278 -9.35 -9.80 -33.32
C VAL A 278 -9.14 -9.96 -34.83
N GLY A 279 -8.88 -8.87 -35.55
CA GLY A 279 -8.62 -8.88 -36.99
C GLY A 279 -7.40 -9.67 -37.41
N ASP A 280 -6.38 -9.76 -36.53
CA ASP A 280 -5.16 -10.55 -36.77
C ASP A 280 -5.40 -12.06 -36.63
N VAL A 281 -6.49 -12.45 -35.94
CA VAL A 281 -6.83 -13.83 -35.62
C VAL A 281 -7.70 -14.46 -36.71
N LEU A 282 -8.59 -13.68 -37.32
CA LEU A 282 -9.43 -14.17 -38.41
C LEU A 282 -8.67 -14.18 -39.73
N ARG A 283 -9.18 -14.99 -40.66
CA ARG A 283 -8.72 -15.00 -42.04
C ARG A 283 -8.84 -13.61 -42.68
N LYS A 284 -7.85 -13.27 -43.51
CA LYS A 284 -7.84 -12.03 -44.31
C LYS A 284 -8.90 -12.11 -45.43
N PRO A 285 -9.91 -11.21 -45.48
CA PRO A 285 -10.95 -11.24 -46.50
C PRO A 285 -10.45 -10.71 -47.86
N SER A 286 -11.03 -11.20 -48.96
CA SER A 286 -10.80 -10.64 -50.29
C SER A 286 -11.62 -9.35 -50.52
N LYS A 287 -11.11 -8.44 -51.36
CA LYS A 287 -11.77 -7.18 -51.73
C LYS A 287 -13.12 -7.38 -52.46
N GLU A 288 -13.35 -8.56 -53.01
CA GLU A 288 -14.54 -8.90 -53.81
C GLU A 288 -15.69 -9.46 -52.96
N GLU A 289 -15.43 -9.77 -51.68
CA GLU A 289 -16.44 -10.29 -50.76
C GLU A 289 -17.43 -9.18 -50.36
N PRO A 290 -18.76 -9.45 -50.35
CA PRO A 290 -19.78 -8.44 -50.09
C PRO A 290 -19.71 -7.86 -48.66
N LEU A 291 -19.14 -8.61 -47.72
CA LEU A 291 -18.99 -8.24 -46.31
C LEU A 291 -17.62 -7.62 -45.99
N PHE A 292 -16.76 -7.36 -46.98
CA PHE A 292 -15.41 -6.81 -46.78
C PHE A 292 -15.44 -5.51 -45.96
N ALA A 293 -16.30 -4.55 -46.32
CA ALA A 293 -16.40 -3.28 -45.62
C ALA A 293 -16.90 -3.45 -44.17
N ALA A 294 -17.88 -4.33 -43.95
CA ALA A 294 -18.40 -4.63 -42.62
C ALA A 294 -17.33 -5.30 -41.73
N ARG A 295 -16.52 -6.20 -42.31
CA ARG A 295 -15.39 -6.86 -41.65
C ARG A 295 -14.33 -5.86 -41.20
N VAL A 296 -13.92 -4.94 -42.07
CA VAL A 296 -12.96 -3.88 -41.74
C VAL A 296 -13.48 -2.98 -40.61
N ILE A 297 -14.75 -2.59 -40.65
CA ILE A 297 -15.36 -1.78 -39.59
C ILE A 297 -15.38 -2.55 -38.27
N TYR A 298 -15.73 -3.85 -38.29
CA TYR A 298 -15.73 -4.70 -37.10
C TYR A 298 -14.33 -4.78 -36.46
N ASP A 299 -13.28 -4.99 -37.26
CA ASP A 299 -11.90 -5.09 -36.77
C ASP A 299 -11.41 -3.76 -36.19
N LEU A 300 -11.68 -2.63 -36.88
CA LEU A 300 -11.32 -1.30 -36.40
C LEU A 300 -12.07 -0.93 -35.11
N LEU A 301 -13.36 -1.24 -35.02
CA LEU A 301 -14.15 -0.98 -33.81
C LEU A 301 -13.65 -1.81 -32.63
N PHE A 302 -13.32 -3.08 -32.84
CA PHE A 302 -12.73 -3.91 -31.81
C PHE A 302 -11.39 -3.35 -31.33
N PHE A 303 -10.50 -2.98 -32.26
CA PHE A 303 -9.20 -2.41 -31.93
C PHE A 303 -9.32 -1.10 -31.14
N PHE A 304 -10.12 -0.13 -31.60
CA PHE A 304 -10.26 1.15 -30.90
C PHE A 304 -10.98 1.02 -29.56
N LEU A 305 -12.10 0.29 -29.49
CA LEU A 305 -12.91 0.23 -28.28
C LEU A 305 -12.28 -0.70 -27.23
N VAL A 306 -11.84 -1.89 -27.61
CA VAL A 306 -11.39 -2.91 -26.66
C VAL A 306 -9.89 -2.74 -26.37
N ILE A 307 -9.04 -2.64 -27.38
CA ILE A 307 -7.59 -2.53 -27.16
C ILE A 307 -7.21 -1.10 -26.73
N ILE A 308 -7.55 -0.09 -27.52
CA ILE A 308 -7.09 1.28 -27.23
C ILE A 308 -7.82 1.89 -26.04
N ILE A 309 -9.14 1.78 -25.94
CA ILE A 309 -9.88 2.42 -24.84
C ILE A 309 -9.82 1.57 -23.56
N VAL A 310 -10.28 0.32 -23.58
CA VAL A 310 -10.42 -0.47 -22.33
C VAL A 310 -9.06 -0.80 -21.69
N LEU A 311 -8.09 -1.34 -22.43
CA LEU A 311 -6.78 -1.70 -21.83
C LEU A 311 -6.04 -0.45 -21.32
N ASN A 312 -6.06 0.67 -22.06
CA ASN A 312 -5.42 1.90 -21.59
C ASN A 312 -6.19 2.56 -20.44
N LEU A 313 -7.50 2.35 -20.30
CA LEU A 313 -8.24 2.80 -19.12
C LEU A 313 -7.75 2.08 -17.87
N ILE A 314 -7.49 0.77 -17.95
CA ILE A 314 -6.92 0.00 -16.83
C ILE A 314 -5.56 0.59 -16.42
N PHE A 315 -4.65 0.81 -17.38
CA PHE A 315 -3.37 1.46 -17.10
C PHE A 315 -3.54 2.89 -16.57
N GLY A 316 -4.50 3.65 -17.09
CA GLY A 316 -4.83 5.00 -16.63
C GLY A 316 -5.22 5.03 -15.16
N VAL A 317 -6.08 4.11 -14.72
CA VAL A 317 -6.45 3.97 -13.29
C VAL A 317 -5.24 3.61 -12.42
N ILE A 318 -4.34 2.77 -12.91
CA ILE A 318 -3.11 2.41 -12.19
C ILE A 318 -2.14 3.60 -12.07
N ILE A 319 -2.02 4.43 -13.11
CA ILE A 319 -1.17 5.63 -13.09
C ILE A 319 -1.74 6.67 -12.13
N ASP A 320 -3.06 6.88 -12.16
CA ASP A 320 -3.77 7.82 -11.28
C ASP A 320 -3.60 7.44 -9.80
N THR A 321 -3.83 6.16 -9.46
CA THR A 321 -3.57 5.65 -8.11
C THR A 321 -2.13 5.78 -7.65
N PHE A 322 -1.16 5.63 -8.55
CA PHE A 322 0.24 5.81 -8.23
C PHE A 322 0.58 7.29 -7.94
N ALA A 323 -0.04 8.21 -8.67
CA ALA A 323 0.05 9.65 -8.40
C ALA A 323 -0.57 10.00 -7.03
N ASP A 324 -1.74 9.44 -6.71
CA ASP A 324 -2.40 9.63 -5.42
C ASP A 324 -1.56 9.13 -4.24
N LEU A 325 -0.99 7.93 -4.35
CA LEU A 325 -0.14 7.36 -3.30
C LEU A 325 1.11 8.21 -3.05
N ARG A 326 1.70 8.77 -4.12
CA ARG A 326 2.83 9.69 -4.00
C ARG A 326 2.42 10.98 -3.29
N SER A 327 1.33 11.61 -3.72
CA SER A 327 0.81 12.85 -3.14
C SER A 327 0.45 12.66 -1.66
N GLU A 328 -0.16 11.54 -1.29
CA GLU A 328 -0.49 11.24 0.10
C GLU A 328 0.77 11.03 0.96
N LYS A 329 1.77 10.30 0.45
CA LYS A 329 3.05 10.11 1.16
C LYS A 329 3.73 11.46 1.38
N GLN A 330 3.83 12.29 0.34
CA GLN A 330 4.43 13.61 0.43
C GLN A 330 3.68 14.50 1.44
N ARG A 331 2.36 14.55 1.38
CA ARG A 331 1.53 15.31 2.34
C ARG A 331 1.74 14.85 3.79
N LYS A 332 1.84 13.54 4.03
CA LYS A 332 2.12 13.02 5.39
C LYS A 332 3.50 13.44 5.88
N GLU A 333 4.52 13.33 5.03
CA GLU A 333 5.88 13.75 5.38
C GLU A 333 5.97 15.27 5.62
N GLU A 334 5.22 16.06 4.86
CA GLU A 334 5.13 17.50 5.04
C GLU A 334 4.47 17.87 6.37
N VAL A 335 3.30 17.30 6.69
CA VAL A 335 2.61 17.52 7.97
C VAL A 335 3.49 17.09 9.15
N LEU A 336 4.19 15.96 9.06
CA LEU A 336 5.10 15.51 10.12
C LEU A 336 6.30 16.45 10.35
N LYS A 337 6.74 17.18 9.34
CA LYS A 337 7.87 18.13 9.42
C LYS A 337 7.45 19.54 9.79
N THR A 338 6.23 19.93 9.44
CA THR A 338 5.75 21.31 9.55
C THR A 338 4.74 21.49 10.67
N THR A 339 4.11 20.43 11.18
CA THR A 339 3.08 20.53 12.22
C THR A 339 3.51 19.77 13.47
N CYS A 340 3.34 20.37 14.64
CA CYS A 340 3.61 19.72 15.91
C CYS A 340 2.54 18.66 16.22
N PHE A 341 2.96 17.42 16.54
CA PHE A 341 2.06 16.29 16.75
C PHE A 341 1.08 16.48 17.92
N ILE A 342 1.49 17.20 18.96
CA ILE A 342 0.67 17.36 20.18
C ILE A 342 -0.30 18.52 20.04
N CYS A 343 0.19 19.73 19.75
CA CYS A 343 -0.65 20.93 19.72
C CYS A 343 -1.27 21.25 18.36
N GLY A 344 -0.76 20.68 17.26
CA GLY A 344 -1.26 20.95 15.92
C GLY A 344 -0.84 22.30 15.33
N LEU A 345 0.10 23.02 15.97
CA LEU A 345 0.62 24.27 15.44
C LEU A 345 1.61 24.01 14.31
N GLU A 346 1.51 24.84 13.27
CA GLU A 346 2.44 24.86 12.14
C GLU A 346 3.75 25.55 12.53
N ARG A 347 4.83 25.19 11.81
CA ARG A 347 6.19 25.68 12.03
C ARG A 347 6.29 27.20 11.86
N ASP A 348 5.49 27.77 10.96
CA ASP A 348 5.43 29.21 10.68
C ASP A 348 5.14 30.06 11.94
N LYS A 349 4.41 29.51 12.93
CA LYS A 349 4.08 30.22 14.18
C LYS A 349 5.26 30.43 15.11
N PHE A 350 6.32 29.64 14.93
CA PHE A 350 7.53 29.71 15.73
C PHE A 350 8.65 30.48 15.02
N ASP A 351 8.44 30.87 13.75
CA ASP A 351 9.38 31.72 13.03
C ASP A 351 9.47 33.10 13.70
N ASN A 352 10.69 33.62 13.88
CA ASN A 352 10.97 34.89 14.56
C ASN A 352 10.51 34.96 16.04
N LYS A 353 10.29 33.82 16.69
CA LYS A 353 10.07 33.73 18.14
C LYS A 353 11.35 33.29 18.85
N THR A 354 11.37 33.44 20.18
CA THR A 354 12.53 33.06 21.01
C THR A 354 12.77 31.56 21.03
N VAL A 355 11.71 30.77 20.88
CA VAL A 355 11.75 29.30 20.87
C VAL A 355 11.58 28.84 19.43
N THR A 356 12.52 28.00 18.97
CA THR A 356 12.47 27.38 17.65
C THR A 356 11.48 26.22 17.60
N PHE A 357 11.01 25.85 16.41
CA PHE A 357 10.11 24.69 16.25
C PHE A 357 10.76 23.38 16.73
N GLU A 358 12.07 23.21 16.50
CA GLU A 358 12.84 22.03 16.93
C GLU A 358 12.91 21.92 18.46
N GLU A 359 13.11 23.04 19.14
CA GLU A 359 13.12 23.10 20.59
C GLU A 359 11.71 22.85 21.16
N HIS A 360 10.69 23.42 20.53
CA HIS A 360 9.29 23.18 20.89
C HIS A 360 8.93 21.68 20.85
N ILE A 361 9.25 20.95 19.78
CA ILE A 361 8.91 19.52 19.68
C ILE A 361 9.77 18.62 20.58
N LYS A 362 10.98 19.06 20.94
CA LYS A 362 11.93 18.22 21.69
C LYS A 362 11.81 18.40 23.20
N GLU A 363 11.61 19.63 23.66
CA GLU A 363 11.62 19.99 25.08
C GLU A 363 10.18 20.26 25.60
N GLU A 364 9.38 21.07 24.89
CA GLU A 364 8.01 21.40 25.34
C GLU A 364 7.01 20.27 25.04
N HIS A 365 6.91 19.85 23.77
CA HIS A 365 5.90 18.94 23.25
C HIS A 365 6.50 17.61 22.75
N ASN A 366 7.34 17.00 23.58
CA ASN A 366 7.91 15.69 23.29
C ASN A 366 6.88 14.56 23.43
N LEU A 367 6.66 13.80 22.35
CA LEU A 367 5.71 12.67 22.33
C LEU A 367 5.94 11.67 23.47
N TRP A 368 7.20 11.38 23.80
CA TRP A 368 7.55 10.36 24.78
C TRP A 368 7.31 10.83 26.22
N HIS A 369 7.48 12.11 26.50
CA HIS A 369 7.20 12.66 27.83
C HIS A 369 5.72 12.49 28.21
N TYR A 370 4.79 12.68 27.27
CA TYR A 370 3.37 12.41 27.49
C TYR A 370 3.11 10.93 27.79
N LEU A 371 3.76 10.00 27.07
CA LEU A 371 3.62 8.57 27.33
C LEU A 371 4.16 8.19 28.70
N TYR A 372 5.34 8.69 29.08
CA TYR A 372 5.93 8.45 30.40
C TYR A 372 5.05 8.97 31.52
N PHE A 373 4.44 10.15 31.34
CA PHE A 373 3.52 10.72 32.32
C PHE A 373 2.26 9.85 32.51
N ILE A 374 1.67 9.35 31.42
CA ILE A 374 0.52 8.44 31.51
C ILE A 374 0.89 7.15 32.25
N VAL A 375 2.07 6.59 31.98
CA VAL A 375 2.56 5.39 32.68
C VAL A 375 2.79 5.69 34.16
N LEU A 376 3.39 6.84 34.49
CA LEU A 376 3.60 7.30 35.87
C LEU A 376 2.27 7.36 36.64
N VAL A 377 1.26 8.02 36.09
CA VAL A 377 -0.07 8.15 36.73
C VAL A 377 -0.69 6.76 36.96
N ARG A 378 -0.48 5.79 36.07
CA ARG A 378 -1.03 4.44 36.23
C ARG A 378 -0.31 3.56 37.26
N VAL A 379 0.97 3.82 37.52
CA VAL A 379 1.81 3.00 38.43
C VAL A 379 1.86 3.61 39.83
N LYS A 380 1.84 4.95 39.92
CA LYS A 380 1.93 5.69 41.17
C LYS A 380 0.65 5.54 41.99
N ASP A 381 0.79 5.50 43.31
CA ASP A 381 -0.34 5.39 44.22
C ASP A 381 -1.22 6.65 44.20
N SER A 382 -2.54 6.45 44.20
CA SER A 382 -3.50 7.55 44.10
C SER A 382 -3.43 8.56 45.26
N THR A 383 -2.91 8.17 46.42
CA THR A 383 -2.75 9.06 47.59
C THR A 383 -1.53 9.98 47.47
N GLU A 384 -0.58 9.65 46.58
CA GLU A 384 0.64 10.43 46.34
C GLU A 384 0.51 11.37 45.13
N TYR A 385 -0.66 11.41 44.50
CA TYR A 385 -0.86 12.28 43.35
C TYR A 385 -0.71 13.75 43.72
N THR A 386 0.00 14.48 42.86
CA THR A 386 -0.05 15.95 42.89
C THR A 386 -1.42 16.44 42.37
N GLY A 387 -1.73 17.72 42.55
CA GLY A 387 -2.98 18.32 42.04
C GLY A 387 -3.18 18.07 40.53
N PRO A 388 -2.19 18.40 39.67
CA PRO A 388 -2.28 18.13 38.24
C PRO A 388 -2.36 16.63 37.89
N GLU A 389 -1.64 15.76 38.60
CA GLU A 389 -1.72 14.31 38.40
C GLU A 389 -3.11 13.78 38.70
N SER A 390 -3.75 14.24 39.77
CA SER A 390 -5.11 13.87 40.16
C SER A 390 -6.12 14.30 39.09
N TYR A 391 -5.97 15.51 38.56
CA TYR A 391 -6.79 16.01 37.46
C TYR A 391 -6.65 15.14 36.21
N VAL A 392 -5.42 14.85 35.77
CA VAL A 392 -5.21 14.02 34.57
C VAL A 392 -5.68 12.58 34.80
N ALA A 393 -5.50 12.03 36.00
CA ALA A 393 -6.02 10.71 36.36
C ALA A 393 -7.54 10.63 36.23
N GLN A 394 -8.26 11.67 36.68
CA GLN A 394 -9.70 11.78 36.50
C GLN A 394 -10.09 11.88 35.01
N MET A 395 -9.42 12.75 34.24
CA MET A 395 -9.68 12.91 32.81
C MET A 395 -9.45 11.61 32.02
N ILE A 396 -8.41 10.85 32.36
CA ILE A 396 -8.15 9.52 31.76
C ILE A 396 -9.27 8.53 32.11
N LYS A 397 -9.76 8.54 33.35
CA LYS A 397 -10.86 7.68 33.81
C LYS A 397 -12.19 8.02 33.09
N GLU A 398 -12.41 9.29 32.81
CA GLU A 398 -13.58 9.79 32.07
C GLU A 398 -13.42 9.69 30.55
N HIS A 399 -12.27 9.18 30.06
CA HIS A 399 -11.91 9.16 28.64
C HIS A 399 -11.94 10.55 27.96
N ASN A 400 -11.69 11.61 28.72
CA ASN A 400 -11.62 12.97 28.21
C ASN A 400 -10.16 13.34 27.81
N LEU A 401 -9.98 13.82 26.58
CA LEU A 401 -8.69 14.21 25.99
C LEU A 401 -8.41 15.72 26.04
N ASP A 402 -9.28 16.52 26.66
CA ASP A 402 -9.18 17.99 26.68
C ASP A 402 -7.98 18.53 27.48
N TRP A 403 -7.31 17.68 28.25
CA TRP A 403 -6.08 18.05 28.98
C TRP A 403 -4.86 18.17 28.06
N PHE A 404 -4.90 17.63 26.84
CA PHE A 404 -3.87 17.90 25.83
C PHE A 404 -3.99 19.33 25.28
N PRO A 405 -2.87 20.04 25.04
CA PRO A 405 -2.92 21.36 24.44
C PRO A 405 -3.40 21.25 22.99
N ARG A 406 -4.39 22.07 22.61
CA ARG A 406 -4.90 22.16 21.23
C ARG A 406 -4.68 23.58 20.71
N MET A 407 -3.99 23.72 19.59
CA MET A 407 -3.70 24.99 18.90
C MET A 407 -3.08 26.06 19.81
N ARG A 408 -2.30 25.66 20.83
CA ARG A 408 -1.66 26.56 21.79
C ARG A 408 -0.33 26.01 22.30
N ALA A 409 0.59 26.90 22.66
CA ALA A 409 1.88 26.58 23.26
C ALA A 409 2.31 27.72 24.20
N MET A 410 2.97 27.39 25.31
CA MET A 410 3.41 28.37 26.33
C MET A 410 4.34 29.44 25.74
N SER A 411 5.23 29.03 24.84
CA SER A 411 6.17 29.90 24.11
C SER A 411 5.50 30.97 23.23
N LEU A 412 4.21 30.81 22.89
CA LEU A 412 3.45 31.76 22.07
C LEU A 412 2.52 32.67 22.87
N VAL A 413 2.28 32.38 24.16
CA VAL A 413 1.35 33.15 25.01
C VAL A 413 1.85 34.58 25.29
N SER A 414 3.16 34.82 25.19
CA SER A 414 3.75 36.14 25.44
C SER A 414 3.28 37.24 24.46
N SER A 415 2.77 36.90 23.27
CA SER A 415 2.21 37.87 22.33
C SER A 415 0.77 38.31 22.62
N ASP A 416 0.00 37.58 23.44
CA ASP A 416 -1.38 37.98 23.76
C ASP A 416 -1.41 39.25 24.64
N SER A 417 -0.32 39.53 25.37
CA SER A 417 -0.11 40.75 26.15
C SER A 417 -0.23 42.04 25.33
N GLU A 418 0.17 42.02 24.05
CA GLU A 418 0.06 43.18 23.15
C GLU A 418 -1.39 43.39 22.68
N GLY A 419 -2.14 42.29 22.48
CA GLY A 419 -3.57 42.32 22.16
C GLY A 419 -4.38 42.87 23.34
N GLU A 420 -4.12 42.38 24.55
CA GLU A 420 -4.76 42.86 25.77
C GLU A 420 -4.45 44.35 26.03
N GLN A 421 -3.24 44.82 25.77
CA GLN A 421 -2.91 46.25 25.85
C GLN A 421 -3.69 47.10 24.84
N ASN A 422 -3.88 46.61 23.62
CA ASN A 422 -4.67 47.30 22.60
C ASN A 422 -6.17 47.34 22.97
N GLU A 423 -6.71 46.27 23.55
CA GLU A 423 -8.08 46.26 24.07
C GLU A 423 -8.25 47.18 25.27
N LEU A 424 -7.30 47.20 26.20
CA LEU A 424 -7.30 48.10 27.35
C LEU A 424 -7.29 49.56 26.90
N ARG A 425 -6.50 49.89 25.86
CA ARG A 425 -6.45 51.23 25.26
C ARG A 425 -7.77 51.60 24.58
N SER A 426 -8.40 50.67 23.86
CA SER A 426 -9.72 50.87 23.26
C SER A 426 -10.82 51.09 24.31
N LEU A 427 -10.75 50.38 25.44
CA LEU A 427 -11.66 50.57 26.57
C LEU A 427 -11.45 51.92 27.27
N GLN A 428 -10.18 52.36 27.42
CA GLN A 428 -9.84 53.68 27.94
C GLN A 428 -10.46 54.80 27.10
N ASP A 429 -10.34 54.71 25.77
CA ASP A 429 -10.91 55.71 24.85
C ASP A 429 -12.45 55.78 24.95
N LYS A 430 -13.12 54.61 25.06
CA LYS A 430 -14.58 54.54 25.26
C LYS A 430 -15.00 55.15 26.61
N LEU A 431 -14.23 54.93 27.66
CA LEU A 431 -14.49 55.51 28.98
C LEU A 431 -14.37 57.03 28.94
N GLU A 432 -13.33 57.58 28.29
CA GLU A 432 -13.14 59.02 28.16
C GLU A 432 -14.26 59.69 27.35
N CYS A 433 -14.71 59.06 26.25
CA CYS A 433 -15.88 59.51 25.50
C CYS A 433 -17.14 59.53 26.37
N THR A 434 -17.36 58.49 27.17
CA THR A 434 -18.52 58.41 28.06
C THR A 434 -18.47 59.49 29.15
N MET A 435 -17.30 59.74 29.74
CA MET A 435 -17.11 60.81 30.73
C MET A 435 -17.37 62.19 30.14
N ARG A 436 -16.93 62.46 28.90
CA ARG A 436 -17.26 63.70 28.19
C ARG A 436 -18.75 63.87 27.98
N LEU A 437 -19.46 62.82 27.57
CA LEU A 437 -20.91 62.85 27.40
C LEU A 437 -21.64 63.13 28.71
N VAL A 438 -21.23 62.48 29.80
CA VAL A 438 -21.82 62.70 31.14
C VAL A 438 -21.57 64.14 31.61
N THR A 439 -20.39 64.69 31.36
CA THR A 439 -20.06 66.08 31.73
C THR A 439 -20.90 67.07 30.93
N ASN A 440 -21.05 66.85 29.63
CA ASN A 440 -21.92 67.68 28.78
C ASN A 440 -23.39 67.60 29.20
N LEU A 441 -23.89 66.40 29.50
CA LEU A 441 -25.27 66.22 29.98
C LEU A 441 -25.48 66.94 31.31
N THR A 442 -24.50 66.86 32.22
CA THR A 442 -24.55 67.55 33.52
C THR A 442 -24.63 69.06 33.32
N ASN A 443 -23.81 69.62 32.43
CA ASN A 443 -23.83 71.05 32.10
C ASN A 443 -25.17 71.48 31.48
N GLN A 444 -25.74 70.68 30.57
CA GLN A 444 -27.08 70.94 30.02
C GLN A 444 -28.16 70.91 31.10
N LEU A 445 -28.07 69.98 32.05
CA LEU A 445 -29.03 69.86 33.14
C LEU A 445 -28.94 71.05 34.11
N THR A 446 -27.72 71.54 34.38
CA THR A 446 -27.53 72.74 35.20
C THR A 446 -28.06 73.99 34.51
N GLU A 447 -27.83 74.13 33.20
CA GLU A 447 -28.34 75.26 32.44
C GLU A 447 -29.87 75.24 32.33
N LEU A 448 -30.46 74.06 32.10
CA LEU A 448 -31.92 73.87 32.12
C LEU A 448 -32.50 74.23 33.49
N LYS A 449 -31.83 73.83 34.58
CA LYS A 449 -32.25 74.18 35.95
C LYS A 449 -32.23 75.70 36.16
N GLU A 450 -31.17 76.39 35.73
CA GLU A 450 -31.09 77.85 35.82
C GLU A 450 -32.21 78.52 35.02
N GLN A 451 -32.44 78.11 33.77
CA GLN A 451 -33.54 78.62 32.95
C GLN A 451 -34.91 78.40 33.61
N MET A 452 -35.15 77.23 34.20
CA MET A 452 -36.39 76.94 34.92
C MET A 452 -36.56 77.82 36.17
N THR A 453 -35.48 78.11 36.89
CA THR A 453 -35.53 79.02 38.05
C THR A 453 -35.77 80.48 37.63
N GLU A 454 -35.18 80.93 36.53
CA GLU A 454 -35.42 82.25 35.97
C GLU A 454 -36.85 82.38 35.43
N GLN A 455 -37.38 81.37 34.73
CA GLN A 455 -38.79 81.34 34.35
C GLN A 455 -39.73 81.40 35.57
N ARG A 456 -39.38 80.72 36.67
CA ARG A 456 -40.17 80.76 37.91
C ARG A 456 -40.13 82.16 38.55
N LYS A 457 -38.96 82.81 38.59
CA LYS A 457 -38.83 84.21 39.04
C LYS A 457 -39.61 85.17 38.15
N HIS A 458 -39.58 84.97 36.83
CA HIS A 458 -40.35 85.77 35.88
C HIS A 458 -41.87 85.60 36.09
N LYS A 459 -42.36 84.36 36.27
CA LYS A 459 -43.77 84.09 36.62
C LYS A 459 -44.17 84.71 37.96
N GLN A 460 -43.31 84.67 38.98
CA GLN A 460 -43.57 85.35 40.25
C GLN A 460 -43.64 86.88 40.08
N ARG A 461 -42.80 87.46 39.22
CA ARG A 461 -42.81 88.89 38.92
C ARG A 461 -44.09 89.31 38.18
N ILE A 462 -44.60 88.48 37.27
CA ILE A 462 -45.90 88.67 36.61
C ILE A 462 -47.05 88.52 37.63
N GLY A 463 -46.99 87.54 38.54
CA GLY A 463 -48.00 87.34 39.58
C GLY A 463 -48.08 88.49 40.59
N LEU A 464 -46.99 89.21 40.85
CA LEU A 464 -46.97 90.41 41.69
C LEU A 464 -47.59 91.66 41.04
N LEU A 465 -47.69 91.68 39.71
CA LEU A 465 -48.29 92.78 38.94
C LEU A 465 -49.77 92.54 38.61
N GLY A 466 -50.35 91.41 39.04
CA GLY A 466 -51.77 91.10 38.87
C GLY A 466 -52.46 90.83 40.21
N ASN A 467 -53.21 91.81 40.72
CA ASN A 467 -54.21 91.62 41.78
C ASN A 467 -55.60 92.04 41.24
N PRO A 468 -56.72 91.46 41.69
CA PRO A 468 -57.60 90.70 40.82
C PRO A 468 -58.97 91.35 40.62
N ALA A 469 -59.57 91.15 39.44
CA ALA A 469 -60.99 91.36 39.20
C ALA A 469 -61.64 90.05 38.74
N HIS A 470 -62.32 89.42 39.69
CA HIS A 470 -63.69 88.92 39.61
C HIS A 470 -64.08 87.75 38.67
N LEU A 471 -64.63 86.72 39.33
CA LEU A 471 -65.75 85.84 38.95
C LEU A 471 -65.61 84.83 37.78
N ASN A 472 -65.58 83.56 38.20
CA ASN A 472 -66.62 82.55 37.95
C ASN A 472 -66.91 82.12 36.50
N ILE A 473 -66.64 80.85 36.17
CA ILE A 473 -67.63 79.83 35.74
C ILE A 473 -66.92 78.48 35.54
N ASN A 474 -67.57 77.42 36.04
CA ASN A 474 -67.20 76.01 36.06
C ASN A 474 -67.65 75.28 34.75
N PRO A 475 -67.65 73.93 34.70
CA PRO A 475 -66.74 73.04 33.99
C PRO A 475 -67.30 72.48 32.66
N GLN A 476 -66.47 71.83 31.83
CA GLN A 476 -66.77 70.54 31.16
C GLN A 476 -65.69 70.10 30.15
N GLN A 477 -65.31 68.82 30.27
CA GLN A 477 -64.78 67.89 29.24
C GLN A 477 -65.65 67.90 27.95
N PRO A 478 -65.22 67.37 26.77
CA PRO A 478 -64.55 66.06 26.63
C PRO A 478 -63.53 65.87 25.47
N ALA A 479 -63.00 64.64 25.46
CA ALA A 479 -62.25 63.91 24.41
C ALA A 479 -60.76 64.24 24.25
#